data_AF-A0A6J5V9Y0-F1
#
_entry.id   AF-A0A6J5V9Y0-F1
#
_cell.length_a   1.000
_cell.length_b   1.000
_cell.length_c   1.000
_cell.angle_alpha   90.00
_cell.angle_beta   90.00
_cell.angle_gamma   90.00
#
_symmetry.space_group_name_H-M   'P 1'
#
loop_
_entity.id
_entity.type
_entity.pdbx_description
1 polymer ?
#
loop_
_entity_poly.entity_id
_entity_poly.type
_entity_poly.pdbx_seq_one_letter_code
_entity_poly.pdbx_strand_id
1 'polypeptide(L)'
;MVLETYRCTTYESGVISSSLSTLDGILGFSQGPLSVISQLSSRGLTPKVFSHCLKGDEKGGGILVLGEVLEPSIVYSPLVPPRHHYYLNLQSIAVNGKILPIDPAAFTSHDRGTIIDSGTTLAYLVEEAYVPFVRAITSAVSPSLTPFISEENQCYQVTTSLAEVFPAVSLNFAGASMVLKPEEYLTQHVGIGVWCIGFQKAQGGVTILGDLVLKDKIIVYDVARQRIGWANYDCSSHVNVSIPSSYAPHRSESRSPSGEMVLSVLTRAFVVMYMLA
;
A
#
# COMPACT_ATOMS: atom_id res chain seq x y z
N MET A 1 22.59 -7.08 -23.27
CA MET A 1 21.28 -7.38 -23.89
C MET A 1 20.30 -7.61 -22.74
N VAL A 2 19.38 -6.68 -22.51
CA VAL A 2 18.40 -6.74 -21.42
C VAL A 2 17.12 -7.34 -22.01
N LEU A 3 16.87 -8.62 -21.77
CA LEU A 3 15.66 -9.29 -22.28
C LEU A 3 14.58 -9.29 -21.18
N GLU A 4 13.98 -8.15 -20.89
CA GLU A 4 12.85 -8.14 -19.94
C GLU A 4 11.64 -8.83 -20.59
N THR A 5 11.04 -9.78 -19.85
CA THR A 5 9.83 -10.46 -20.29
C THR A 5 8.64 -9.58 -19.93
N TYR A 6 8.09 -8.94 -20.94
CA TYR A 6 6.85 -8.18 -20.88
C TYR A 6 5.71 -9.00 -21.51
N ARG A 7 4.50 -8.84 -20.99
CA ARG A 7 3.28 -9.30 -21.67
C ARG A 7 2.69 -8.13 -22.45
N CYS A 8 2.38 -8.34 -23.71
CA CYS A 8 1.62 -7.39 -24.52
C CYS A 8 0.14 -7.74 -24.43
N THR A 9 -0.69 -6.76 -24.10
CA THR A 9 -2.15 -6.86 -24.15
C THR A 9 -2.63 -6.20 -25.44
N THR A 10 -3.42 -6.91 -26.25
CA THR A 10 -3.94 -6.39 -27.53
C THR A 10 -5.44 -6.05 -27.47
N TYR A 11 -6.06 -6.25 -26.30
CA TYR A 11 -7.47 -5.97 -26.06
C TYR A 11 -7.63 -5.56 -24.60
N GLU A 12 -8.33 -4.46 -24.37
CA GLU A 12 -8.53 -3.88 -23.05
C GLU A 12 -10.03 -3.65 -22.80
N SER A 13 -10.50 -3.97 -21.59
CA SER A 13 -11.87 -3.74 -21.16
C SER A 13 -11.90 -3.40 -19.66
N GLY A 14 -12.93 -2.66 -19.21
CA GLY A 14 -13.09 -2.27 -17.81
C GLY A 14 -12.55 -0.86 -17.50
N VAL A 15 -12.26 -0.58 -16.23
CA VAL A 15 -11.98 0.78 -15.71
C VAL A 15 -10.75 1.43 -16.36
N ILE A 16 -9.74 0.61 -16.71
CA ILE A 16 -8.49 1.07 -17.33
C ILE A 16 -8.75 1.70 -18.72
N SER A 17 -9.77 1.21 -19.46
CA SER A 17 -10.15 1.80 -20.75
C SER A 17 -10.98 3.09 -20.63
N SER A 18 -11.41 3.45 -19.41
CA SER A 18 -12.35 4.55 -19.13
C SER A 18 -11.74 5.71 -18.34
N SER A 19 -10.49 5.60 -17.87
CA SER A 19 -9.81 6.68 -17.15
C SER A 19 -9.30 7.77 -18.09
N LEU A 20 -9.49 9.03 -17.72
CA LEU A 20 -9.02 10.23 -18.45
C LEU A 20 -7.48 10.40 -18.43
N SER A 21 -6.75 9.52 -17.72
CA SER A 21 -5.30 9.40 -17.73
C SER A 21 -4.89 8.23 -18.63
N THR A 22 -4.04 8.48 -19.62
CA THR A 22 -3.48 7.44 -20.51
C THR A 22 -2.55 6.53 -19.72
N LEU A 23 -3.07 5.38 -19.28
CA LEU A 23 -2.29 4.29 -18.71
C LEU A 23 -1.94 3.30 -19.84
N ASP A 24 -0.66 3.18 -20.20
CA ASP A 24 -0.23 2.26 -21.27
C ASP A 24 0.09 0.84 -20.75
N GLY A 25 -0.08 0.58 -19.44
CA GLY A 25 0.12 -0.74 -18.86
C GLY A 25 0.24 -0.78 -17.34
N ILE A 26 0.48 -1.99 -16.81
CA ILE A 26 0.64 -2.29 -15.38
C ILE A 26 2.04 -2.86 -15.13
N LEU A 27 2.74 -2.31 -14.14
CA LEU A 27 4.01 -2.88 -13.65
C LEU A 27 3.74 -3.85 -12.50
N GLY A 28 3.89 -5.14 -12.79
CA GLY A 28 3.68 -6.20 -11.81
C GLY A 28 4.87 -6.40 -10.88
N PHE A 29 4.65 -6.19 -9.57
CA PHE A 29 5.65 -6.39 -8.52
C PHE A 29 5.35 -7.61 -7.63
N SER A 30 4.60 -8.61 -8.09
CA SER A 30 4.27 -9.81 -7.29
C SER A 30 5.50 -10.66 -6.90
N GLN A 31 5.31 -11.70 -6.09
CA GLN A 31 6.41 -12.61 -5.72
C GLN A 31 6.86 -13.55 -6.86
N GLY A 32 6.13 -13.55 -7.97
CA GLY A 32 6.36 -14.45 -9.10
C GLY A 32 7.62 -14.11 -9.92
N PRO A 33 8.17 -15.08 -10.68
CA PRO A 33 9.43 -14.92 -11.41
C PRO A 33 9.38 -13.89 -12.55
N LEU A 34 8.17 -13.59 -13.06
CA LEU A 34 7.97 -12.59 -14.11
C LEU A 34 7.79 -11.17 -13.58
N SER A 35 7.77 -10.96 -12.26
CA SER A 35 7.69 -9.60 -11.69
C SER A 35 8.94 -8.79 -12.00
N VAL A 36 8.78 -7.46 -12.08
CA VAL A 36 9.89 -6.51 -12.35
C VAL A 36 11.02 -6.75 -11.35
N ILE A 37 10.70 -6.81 -10.05
CA ILE A 37 11.70 -7.02 -9.01
C ILE A 37 12.43 -8.37 -9.12
N SER A 38 11.73 -9.45 -9.48
CA SER A 38 12.35 -10.76 -9.64
C SER A 38 13.29 -10.79 -10.86
N GLN A 39 12.89 -10.17 -11.97
CA GLN A 39 13.71 -10.10 -13.18
C GLN A 39 14.98 -9.27 -12.93
N LEU A 40 14.86 -8.09 -12.32
CA LEU A 40 16.01 -7.23 -12.00
C LEU A 40 16.96 -7.89 -10.99
N SER A 41 16.41 -8.54 -9.96
CA SER A 41 17.21 -9.22 -8.95
C SER A 41 17.95 -10.44 -9.51
N SER A 42 17.32 -11.25 -10.36
CA SER A 42 17.96 -12.41 -11.01
C SER A 42 19.18 -12.04 -11.86
N ARG A 43 19.28 -10.78 -12.29
CA ARG A 43 20.39 -10.24 -13.09
C ARG A 43 21.45 -9.55 -12.25
N GLY A 44 21.28 -9.51 -10.94
CA GLY A 44 22.18 -8.77 -10.07
C GLY A 44 22.13 -7.26 -10.32
N LEU A 45 20.98 -6.69 -10.70
CA LEU A 45 20.82 -5.24 -10.84
C LEU A 45 20.32 -4.56 -9.56
N THR A 46 19.60 -5.30 -8.71
CA THR A 46 19.07 -4.80 -7.44
C THR A 46 18.86 -5.98 -6.47
N PRO A 47 18.93 -5.79 -5.14
CA PRO A 47 18.42 -6.79 -4.21
C PRO A 47 16.93 -7.08 -4.49
N LYS A 48 16.42 -8.23 -4.04
CA LYS A 48 15.00 -8.58 -4.19
C LYS A 48 14.12 -7.86 -3.16
N VAL A 49 14.23 -6.53 -3.13
CA VAL A 49 13.58 -5.61 -2.20
C VAL A 49 13.17 -4.36 -2.95
N PHE A 50 11.96 -3.88 -2.71
CA PHE A 50 11.48 -2.59 -3.23
C PHE A 50 10.54 -1.96 -2.21
N SER A 51 10.28 -0.67 -2.35
CA SER A 51 9.37 0.05 -1.46
C SER A 51 8.57 1.08 -2.24
N HIS A 52 7.35 1.40 -1.78
CA HIS A 52 6.62 2.55 -2.28
C HIS A 52 6.18 3.47 -1.13
N CYS A 53 5.89 4.72 -1.46
CA CYS A 53 5.21 5.68 -0.59
C CYS A 53 4.20 6.46 -1.44
N LEU A 54 2.91 6.27 -1.19
CA LEU A 54 1.83 6.89 -1.96
C LEU A 54 1.34 8.13 -1.21
N LYS A 55 1.25 9.26 -1.93
CA LYS A 55 0.86 10.52 -1.32
C LYS A 55 -0.66 10.56 -1.15
N GLY A 56 -1.13 10.74 0.07
CA GLY A 56 -2.55 10.67 0.39
C GLY A 56 -3.39 11.91 0.10
N ASP A 57 -2.83 12.93 -0.56
CA ASP A 57 -3.55 14.17 -0.91
C ASP A 57 -4.14 14.12 -2.33
N GLU A 58 -5.08 15.03 -2.63
CA GLU A 58 -5.79 15.07 -3.92
C GLU A 58 -4.86 15.30 -5.13
N LYS A 59 -3.61 15.70 -4.90
CA LYS A 59 -2.63 15.89 -5.99
C LYS A 59 -2.02 14.56 -6.43
N GLY A 60 -2.10 13.54 -5.59
CA GLY A 60 -1.50 12.23 -5.83
C GLY A 60 0.02 12.27 -5.99
N GLY A 61 0.55 11.20 -6.56
CA GLY A 61 1.99 10.97 -6.74
C GLY A 61 2.59 10.14 -5.60
N GLY A 62 3.92 10.06 -5.58
CA GLY A 62 4.61 9.23 -4.60
C GLY A 62 6.02 8.85 -5.03
N ILE A 63 6.58 7.88 -4.32
CA ILE A 63 7.96 7.42 -4.48
C ILE A 63 7.93 5.91 -4.68
N LEU A 64 8.67 5.42 -5.69
CA LEU A 64 9.00 4.00 -5.84
C LEU A 64 10.52 3.85 -5.71
N VAL A 65 10.96 2.98 -4.81
CA VAL A 65 12.37 2.64 -4.61
C VAL A 65 12.60 1.20 -5.00
N LEU A 66 13.54 0.96 -5.91
CA LEU A 66 14.08 -0.37 -6.21
C LEU A 66 15.37 -0.57 -5.41
N GLY A 67 15.28 -1.25 -4.28
CA GLY A 67 16.39 -1.38 -3.33
C GLY A 67 15.92 -1.33 -1.88
N GLU A 68 16.90 -1.25 -0.98
CA GLU A 68 16.69 -1.16 0.46
C GLU A 68 16.60 0.31 0.91
N VAL A 69 15.52 0.65 1.59
CA VAL A 69 15.29 1.98 2.18
C VAL A 69 15.81 2.01 3.62
N LEU A 70 16.34 3.16 4.02
CA LEU A 70 16.88 3.40 5.36
C LEU A 70 15.94 4.31 6.14
N GLU A 71 14.95 3.70 6.78
CA GLU A 71 14.01 4.38 7.68
C GLU A 71 13.97 3.64 9.02
N PRO A 72 14.56 4.19 10.11
CA PRO A 72 14.69 3.52 11.39
C PRO A 72 13.38 3.13 12.06
N SER A 73 12.28 3.82 11.74
CA SER A 73 10.95 3.58 12.33
C SER A 73 10.19 2.42 11.69
N ILE A 74 10.74 1.76 10.66
CA ILE A 74 10.07 0.62 10.01
C ILE A 74 9.92 -0.54 11.00
N VAL A 75 8.67 -1.00 11.14
CA VAL A 75 8.32 -2.28 11.76
C VAL A 75 8.03 -3.31 10.69
N TYR A 76 8.23 -4.60 10.98
CA TYR A 76 8.10 -5.68 10.01
C TYR A 76 7.13 -6.77 10.49
N SER A 77 6.36 -7.32 9.55
CA SER A 77 5.61 -8.58 9.69
C SER A 77 6.09 -9.60 8.66
N PRO A 78 6.19 -10.89 9.02
CA PRO A 78 6.53 -11.93 8.08
C PRO A 78 5.43 -12.09 7.02
N LEU A 79 5.84 -12.41 5.80
CA LEU A 79 4.95 -12.88 4.74
C LEU A 79 4.49 -14.32 5.03
N VAL A 80 3.38 -14.72 4.42
CA VAL A 80 2.86 -16.10 4.45
C VAL A 80 3.20 -16.82 3.13
N PRO A 81 4.31 -17.56 3.04
CA PRO A 81 4.69 -18.34 1.86
C PRO A 81 4.08 -19.76 1.85
N PRO A 82 3.98 -20.42 0.66
CA PRO A 82 4.23 -19.87 -0.67
C PRO A 82 2.96 -19.24 -1.26
N ARG A 83 2.98 -17.94 -1.58
CA ARG A 83 1.86 -17.24 -2.24
C ARG A 83 2.36 -16.23 -3.28
N HIS A 84 1.58 -16.01 -4.33
CA HIS A 84 1.96 -15.06 -5.40
C HIS A 84 1.82 -13.58 -4.96
N HIS A 85 0.78 -13.27 -4.18
CA HIS A 85 0.55 -11.95 -3.61
C HIS A 85 1.24 -11.78 -2.26
N TYR A 86 1.27 -10.55 -1.74
CA TYR A 86 1.88 -10.21 -0.45
C TYR A 86 0.90 -10.43 0.70
N TYR A 87 0.82 -11.69 1.15
CA TYR A 87 -0.03 -12.07 2.26
C TYR A 87 0.66 -11.87 3.61
N LEU A 88 -0.05 -11.20 4.53
CA LEU A 88 0.31 -11.07 5.94
C LEU A 88 -0.70 -11.81 6.83
N ASN A 89 -0.24 -12.18 8.03
CA ASN A 89 -1.07 -12.79 9.06
C ASN A 89 -1.65 -11.69 9.96
N LEU A 90 -2.88 -11.25 9.67
CA LEU A 90 -3.64 -10.37 10.55
C LEU A 90 -4.24 -11.20 11.70
N GLN A 91 -3.92 -10.84 12.93
CA GLN A 91 -4.32 -11.60 14.12
C GLN A 91 -5.53 -10.98 14.80
N SER A 92 -5.63 -9.65 14.80
CA SER A 92 -6.79 -8.95 15.35
C SER A 92 -6.90 -7.53 14.80
N ILE A 93 -8.10 -6.97 14.97
CA ILE A 93 -8.37 -5.55 14.75
C ILE A 93 -8.78 -4.96 16.10
N ALA A 94 -8.27 -3.77 16.42
CA ALA A 94 -8.69 -3.01 17.58
C ALA A 94 -9.24 -1.64 17.18
N VAL A 95 -10.29 -1.20 17.86
CA VAL A 95 -10.88 0.13 17.71
C VAL A 95 -10.87 0.81 19.08
N ASN A 96 -10.28 1.99 19.16
CA ASN A 96 -10.10 2.74 20.41
C ASN A 96 -9.42 1.89 21.51
N GLY A 97 -8.38 1.15 21.14
CA GLY A 97 -7.62 0.25 22.03
C GLY A 97 -8.34 -1.04 22.44
N LYS A 98 -9.58 -1.28 22.00
CA LYS A 98 -10.34 -2.49 22.30
C LYS A 98 -10.29 -3.47 21.12
N ILE A 99 -9.77 -4.67 21.38
CA ILE A 99 -9.76 -5.77 20.40
C ILE A 99 -11.20 -6.17 20.07
N LEU A 100 -11.52 -6.26 18.78
CA LEU A 100 -12.82 -6.68 18.30
C LEU A 100 -12.99 -8.20 18.46
N PRO A 101 -14.22 -8.67 18.76
CA PRO A 101 -14.50 -10.10 18.92
C PRO A 101 -14.60 -10.78 17.53
N ILE A 102 -13.46 -10.98 16.87
CA ILE A 102 -13.32 -11.64 15.58
C ILE A 102 -12.49 -12.90 15.79
N ASP A 103 -12.96 -14.05 15.30
CA ASP A 103 -12.17 -15.27 15.30
C ASP A 103 -10.95 -15.09 14.38
N PRO A 104 -9.70 -15.25 14.86
CA PRO A 104 -8.50 -15.16 14.02
C PRO A 104 -8.51 -16.12 12.81
N ALA A 105 -9.30 -17.19 12.84
CA ALA A 105 -9.53 -18.08 11.70
C ALA A 105 -10.10 -17.34 10.47
N ALA A 106 -10.80 -16.22 10.68
CA ALA A 106 -11.30 -15.35 9.62
C ALA A 106 -10.18 -14.78 8.73
N PHE A 107 -8.94 -14.74 9.22
CA PHE A 107 -7.79 -14.17 8.51
C PHE A 107 -6.71 -15.21 8.13
N THR A 108 -6.79 -16.47 8.59
CA THR A 108 -5.60 -17.36 8.59
C THR A 108 -5.73 -18.67 7.80
N SER A 109 -6.84 -18.94 7.11
CA SER A 109 -6.99 -20.19 6.33
C SER A 109 -6.33 -20.14 4.94
N HIS A 110 -6.24 -21.30 4.26
CA HIS A 110 -5.54 -21.46 2.97
C HIS A 110 -6.05 -20.51 1.88
N ASP A 111 -7.36 -20.28 1.81
CA ASP A 111 -7.98 -19.39 0.81
C ASP A 111 -8.33 -18.02 1.40
N ARG A 112 -7.86 -17.75 2.61
CA ARG A 112 -8.04 -16.50 3.35
C ARG A 112 -6.69 -15.84 3.62
N GLY A 113 -6.72 -14.65 4.17
CA GLY A 113 -5.52 -13.86 4.41
C GLY A 113 -5.76 -12.37 4.27
N THR A 114 -4.73 -11.60 4.59
CA THR A 114 -4.69 -10.16 4.34
C THR A 114 -3.64 -9.86 3.28
N ILE A 115 -4.06 -9.32 2.14
CA ILE A 115 -3.17 -8.90 1.05
C ILE A 115 -2.84 -7.42 1.20
N ILE A 116 -1.57 -7.07 1.01
CA ILE A 116 -1.13 -5.70 0.73
C ILE A 116 -1.13 -5.49 -0.79
N ASP A 117 -1.98 -4.59 -1.30
CA ASP A 117 -2.17 -4.39 -2.74
C ASP A 117 -2.30 -2.91 -3.13
N SER A 118 -1.22 -2.31 -3.61
CA SER A 118 -1.24 -0.92 -4.10
C SER A 118 -2.01 -0.74 -5.41
N GLY A 119 -2.45 -1.83 -6.07
CA GLY A 119 -3.31 -1.77 -7.25
C GLY A 119 -4.80 -1.63 -6.93
N THR A 120 -5.17 -1.66 -5.65
CA THR A 120 -6.55 -1.50 -5.17
C THR A 120 -6.69 -0.14 -4.47
N THR A 121 -7.70 0.65 -4.83
CA THR A 121 -7.93 1.98 -4.24
C THR A 121 -8.41 1.92 -2.79
N LEU A 122 -9.45 1.11 -2.51
CA LEU A 122 -10.07 1.01 -1.19
C LEU A 122 -9.50 -0.15 -0.38
N ALA A 123 -10.08 -0.40 0.80
CA ALA A 123 -9.79 -1.59 1.57
C ALA A 123 -11.01 -2.50 1.67
N TYR A 124 -10.79 -3.79 1.82
CA TYR A 124 -11.84 -4.80 1.87
C TYR A 124 -11.62 -5.70 3.08
N LEU A 125 -12.63 -5.84 3.94
CA LEU A 125 -12.61 -6.78 5.06
C LEU A 125 -13.51 -7.96 4.75
N VAL A 126 -13.05 -9.15 5.14
CA VAL A 126 -13.93 -10.33 5.20
C VAL A 126 -15.17 -10.04 6.05
N GLU A 127 -16.29 -10.65 5.72
CA GLU A 127 -17.59 -10.33 6.34
C GLU A 127 -17.57 -10.43 7.87
N GLU A 128 -16.89 -11.44 8.42
CA GLU A 128 -16.75 -11.69 9.85
C GLU A 128 -16.02 -10.54 10.58
N ALA A 129 -15.19 -9.77 9.85
CA ALA A 129 -14.47 -8.62 10.36
C ALA A 129 -15.16 -7.29 10.02
N TYR A 130 -15.80 -7.18 8.85
CA TYR A 130 -16.43 -5.94 8.37
C TYR A 130 -17.52 -5.44 9.32
N VAL A 131 -18.46 -6.33 9.70
CA VAL A 131 -19.60 -5.96 10.55
C VAL A 131 -19.16 -5.48 11.95
N PRO A 132 -18.31 -6.20 12.72
CA PRO A 132 -17.85 -5.71 14.01
C PRO A 132 -16.97 -4.45 13.87
N PHE A 133 -16.23 -4.30 12.78
CA PHE A 133 -15.41 -3.11 12.51
C PHE A 133 -16.27 -1.84 12.36
N VAL A 134 -17.23 -1.86 11.43
CA VAL A 134 -18.15 -0.72 11.22
C VAL A 134 -18.90 -0.40 12.51
N ARG A 135 -19.47 -1.40 13.18
CA ARG A 135 -20.20 -1.22 14.44
C ARG A 135 -19.34 -0.58 15.52
N ALA A 136 -18.09 -1.01 15.68
CA ALA A 136 -17.20 -0.48 16.70
C ALA A 136 -16.81 0.97 16.43
N ILE A 137 -16.56 1.34 15.17
CA ILE A 137 -16.32 2.73 14.78
C ILE A 137 -17.57 3.57 15.07
N THR A 138 -18.75 3.16 14.58
CA THR A 138 -20.01 3.89 14.82
C THR A 138 -20.31 4.08 16.30
N SER A 139 -20.01 3.09 17.14
CA SER A 139 -20.22 3.16 18.58
C SER A 139 -19.20 4.07 19.30
N ALA A 140 -18.04 4.30 18.69
CA ALA A 140 -16.98 5.14 19.25
C ALA A 140 -17.07 6.59 18.80
N VAL A 141 -17.74 6.86 17.67
CA VAL A 141 -18.00 8.22 17.18
C VAL A 141 -18.90 8.98 18.15
N SER A 142 -18.72 10.31 18.23
CA SER A 142 -19.53 11.19 19.08
C SER A 142 -21.04 10.93 18.91
N PRO A 143 -21.81 10.78 20.00
CA PRO A 143 -23.26 10.61 19.94
C PRO A 143 -24.01 11.77 19.26
N SER A 144 -23.37 12.93 19.10
CA SER A 144 -23.94 14.10 18.42
C SER A 144 -23.98 13.94 16.89
N LEU A 145 -23.25 12.99 16.33
CA LEU A 145 -23.24 12.72 14.90
C LEU A 145 -24.20 11.59 14.57
N THR A 146 -25.16 11.87 13.70
CA THR A 146 -26.10 10.86 13.23
C THR A 146 -25.49 10.09 12.06
N PRO A 147 -25.25 8.77 12.20
CA PRO A 147 -24.83 7.93 11.08
C PRO A 147 -25.91 7.85 10.00
N PHE A 148 -25.52 7.87 8.73
CA PHE A 148 -26.40 7.56 7.60
C PHE A 148 -25.67 6.70 6.56
N ILE A 149 -26.42 6.03 5.69
CA ILE A 149 -25.86 5.19 4.63
C ILE A 149 -25.83 5.97 3.32
N SER A 150 -24.69 5.97 2.64
CA SER A 150 -24.52 6.49 1.28
C SER A 150 -23.68 5.51 0.48
N GLU A 151 -24.14 5.14 -0.72
CA GLU A 151 -23.45 4.18 -1.60
C GLU A 151 -23.01 2.90 -0.86
N GLU A 152 -23.89 2.36 -0.01
CA GLU A 152 -23.66 1.16 0.84
C GLU A 152 -22.63 1.34 1.97
N ASN A 153 -22.01 2.51 2.09
CA ASN A 153 -21.04 2.82 3.14
C ASN A 153 -21.69 3.56 4.32
N GLN A 154 -21.13 3.33 5.51
CA GLN A 154 -21.51 4.05 6.72
C GLN A 154 -20.85 5.43 6.75
N CYS A 155 -21.65 6.49 6.73
CA CYS A 155 -21.20 7.87 6.58
C CYS A 155 -21.64 8.78 7.74
N TYR A 156 -20.94 9.90 7.87
CA TYR A 156 -21.12 10.93 8.89
C TYR A 156 -20.88 12.30 8.29
N GLN A 157 -21.70 13.28 8.67
CA GLN A 157 -21.43 14.68 8.35
C GLN A 157 -20.54 15.28 9.44
N VAL A 158 -19.34 15.71 9.07
CA VAL A 158 -18.30 16.10 10.04
C VAL A 158 -17.88 17.54 9.76
N THR A 159 -17.99 18.38 10.78
CA THR A 159 -17.66 19.82 10.70
C THR A 159 -16.41 20.19 11.52
N THR A 160 -15.86 19.24 12.27
CA THR A 160 -14.67 19.39 13.12
C THR A 160 -13.54 18.48 12.62
N SER A 161 -12.41 18.45 13.35
CA SER A 161 -11.28 17.57 12.99
C SER A 161 -11.67 16.09 13.12
N LEU A 162 -11.26 15.26 12.16
CA LEU A 162 -11.52 13.81 12.21
C LEU A 162 -10.91 13.15 13.43
N ALA A 163 -9.74 13.60 13.88
CA ALA A 163 -9.05 13.06 15.04
C ALA A 163 -9.82 13.28 16.36
N GLU A 164 -10.72 14.27 16.42
CA GLU A 164 -11.58 14.51 17.59
C GLU A 164 -12.84 13.65 17.57
N VAL A 165 -13.25 13.20 16.39
CA VAL A 165 -14.54 12.54 16.15
C VAL A 165 -14.39 11.03 16.07
N PHE A 166 -13.32 10.55 15.45
CA PHE A 166 -13.15 9.16 15.09
C PHE A 166 -12.02 8.49 15.89
N PRO A 167 -12.18 7.20 16.23
CA PRO A 167 -11.21 6.48 17.06
C PRO A 167 -9.93 6.14 16.29
N ALA A 168 -8.84 5.89 17.03
CA ALA A 168 -7.71 5.17 16.45
C ALA A 168 -8.12 3.73 16.12
N VAL A 169 -7.68 3.24 14.97
CA VAL A 169 -7.82 1.84 14.54
C VAL A 169 -6.44 1.19 14.55
N SER A 170 -6.36 -0.08 14.92
CA SER A 170 -5.10 -0.84 14.82
C SER A 170 -5.34 -2.19 14.16
N LEU A 171 -4.57 -2.47 13.12
CA LEU A 171 -4.46 -3.77 12.48
C LEU A 171 -3.24 -4.49 13.06
N ASN A 172 -3.47 -5.54 13.85
CA ASN A 172 -2.40 -6.23 14.57
C ASN A 172 -1.97 -7.46 13.79
N PHE A 173 -0.79 -7.39 13.16
CA PHE A 173 -0.20 -8.51 12.43
C PHE A 173 0.76 -9.30 13.33
N ALA A 174 1.19 -10.46 12.85
CA ALA A 174 2.27 -11.19 13.48
C ALA A 174 3.54 -10.32 13.59
N GLY A 175 3.94 -10.00 14.82
CA GLY A 175 5.17 -9.26 15.12
C GLY A 175 5.09 -7.73 15.05
N ALA A 176 4.05 -7.16 14.46
CA ALA A 176 3.91 -5.70 14.34
C ALA A 176 2.45 -5.26 14.22
N SER A 177 2.16 -4.05 14.70
CA SER A 177 0.84 -3.41 14.56
C SER A 177 0.92 -2.22 13.62
N MET A 178 -0.12 -2.05 12.79
CA MET A 178 -0.32 -0.87 11.95
C MET A 178 -1.45 -0.04 12.56
N VAL A 179 -1.12 1.15 13.06
CA VAL A 179 -2.09 2.09 13.61
C VAL A 179 -2.57 2.99 12.48
N LEU A 180 -3.88 3.04 12.26
CA LEU A 180 -4.50 3.85 11.22
C LEU A 180 -5.07 5.14 11.79
N LYS A 181 -4.79 6.24 11.11
CA LYS A 181 -5.47 7.53 11.31
C LYS A 181 -6.86 7.50 10.66
N PRO A 182 -7.80 8.37 11.07
CA PRO A 182 -9.11 8.47 10.42
C PRO A 182 -9.06 8.57 8.90
N GLU A 183 -8.13 9.35 8.35
CA GLU A 183 -7.94 9.54 6.91
C GLU A 183 -7.52 8.27 6.16
N GLU A 184 -7.10 7.23 6.89
CA GLU A 184 -6.57 5.97 6.38
C GLU A 184 -7.58 4.82 6.49
N TYR A 185 -8.79 5.12 6.95
CA TYR A 185 -9.94 4.21 6.91
C TYR A 185 -11.26 4.91 6.55
N LEU A 186 -11.25 6.24 6.39
CA LEU A 186 -12.38 7.03 5.91
C LEU A 186 -12.08 7.62 4.52
N THR A 187 -13.11 7.75 3.70
CA THR A 187 -13.08 8.49 2.43
C THR A 187 -13.99 9.70 2.52
N GLN A 188 -13.57 10.80 1.90
CA GLN A 188 -14.37 12.01 1.83
C GLN A 188 -15.19 12.02 0.54
N HIS A 189 -16.49 12.29 0.62
CA HIS A 189 -17.28 12.60 -0.56
C HIS A 189 -17.13 14.09 -0.89
N VAL A 190 -16.78 14.37 -2.15
CA VAL A 190 -16.44 15.71 -2.65
C VAL A 190 -17.52 16.74 -2.30
N GLY A 191 -17.12 17.84 -1.65
CA GLY A 191 -17.91 19.07 -1.54
C GLY A 191 -18.85 19.21 -0.33
N ILE A 192 -18.99 18.21 0.54
CA ILE A 192 -20.05 18.24 1.59
C ILE A 192 -19.60 17.91 3.02
N GLY A 193 -18.30 17.78 3.29
CA GLY A 193 -17.82 17.45 4.65
C GLY A 193 -18.35 16.10 5.15
N VAL A 194 -18.74 15.23 4.22
CA VAL A 194 -19.22 13.88 4.49
C VAL A 194 -18.05 12.92 4.42
N TRP A 195 -17.89 12.14 5.48
CA TRP A 195 -16.87 11.11 5.60
C TRP A 195 -17.52 9.76 5.77
N CYS A 196 -17.11 8.80 4.96
CA CYS A 196 -17.63 7.44 4.95
C CYS A 196 -16.54 6.45 5.32
N ILE A 197 -16.89 5.35 5.98
CA ILE A 197 -15.96 4.23 6.17
C ILE A 197 -15.57 3.70 4.79
N GLY A 198 -14.27 3.80 4.46
CA GLY A 198 -13.73 3.41 3.15
C GLY A 198 -13.34 1.93 3.05
N PHE A 199 -13.51 1.17 4.14
CA PHE A 199 -13.51 -0.28 4.08
C PHE A 199 -14.83 -0.77 3.51
N GLN A 200 -14.78 -1.70 2.58
CA GLN A 200 -15.95 -2.42 2.05
C GLN A 200 -15.98 -3.86 2.52
N LYS A 201 -17.14 -4.50 2.39
CA LYS A 201 -17.25 -5.95 2.58
C LYS A 201 -16.60 -6.66 1.39
N ALA A 202 -15.65 -7.55 1.65
CA ALA A 202 -15.05 -8.39 0.64
C ALA A 202 -16.10 -9.36 0.05
N GLN A 203 -16.16 -9.46 -1.28
CA GLN A 203 -17.01 -10.43 -1.99
C GLN A 203 -16.41 -11.86 -1.99
N GLY A 204 -15.31 -12.06 -1.26
CA GLY A 204 -14.60 -13.34 -1.12
C GLY A 204 -13.91 -13.46 0.24
N GLY A 205 -13.19 -14.55 0.46
CA GLY A 205 -12.56 -14.87 1.75
C GLY A 205 -11.30 -14.06 2.09
N VAL A 206 -10.97 -13.02 1.33
CA VAL A 206 -9.68 -12.32 1.44
C VAL A 206 -9.88 -10.87 1.87
N THR A 207 -9.11 -10.45 2.87
CA THR A 207 -8.97 -9.05 3.26
C THR A 207 -7.93 -8.39 2.36
N ILE A 208 -8.20 -7.19 1.86
CA ILE A 208 -7.28 -6.44 0.99
C ILE A 208 -7.05 -5.07 1.61
N LEU A 209 -5.80 -4.68 1.79
CA LEU A 209 -5.40 -3.34 2.18
C LEU A 209 -4.84 -2.63 0.95
N GLY A 210 -5.68 -1.76 0.38
CA GLY A 210 -5.34 -0.92 -0.76
C GLY A 210 -4.82 0.45 -0.36
N ASP A 211 -4.72 1.34 -1.35
CA ASP A 211 -4.13 2.68 -1.25
C ASP A 211 -4.68 3.49 -0.06
N LEU A 212 -5.99 3.40 0.22
CA LEU A 212 -6.61 4.02 1.39
C LEU A 212 -5.82 3.79 2.70
N VAL A 213 -5.31 2.57 2.89
CA VAL A 213 -4.53 2.17 4.08
C VAL A 213 -3.04 2.41 3.90
N LEU A 214 -2.53 2.25 2.67
CA LEU A 214 -1.11 2.28 2.33
C LEU A 214 -0.54 3.69 2.13
N LYS A 215 -1.38 4.68 1.84
CA LYS A 215 -0.98 6.07 1.68
C LYS A 215 -0.34 6.65 2.94
N ASP A 216 0.53 7.64 2.73
CA ASP A 216 1.33 8.34 3.76
C ASP A 216 2.16 7.38 4.64
N LYS A 217 2.54 6.24 4.05
CA LYS A 217 3.44 5.25 4.63
C LYS A 217 4.46 4.81 3.60
N ILE A 218 5.68 4.57 4.05
CA ILE A 218 6.65 3.81 3.27
C ILE A 218 6.36 2.32 3.50
N ILE A 219 5.95 1.61 2.45
CA ILE A 219 5.69 0.17 2.48
C ILE A 219 6.88 -0.54 1.84
N VAL A 220 7.56 -1.39 2.60
CA VAL A 220 8.76 -2.12 2.19
C VAL A 220 8.42 -3.57 1.89
N TYR A 221 8.69 -4.00 0.67
CA TYR A 221 8.51 -5.37 0.22
C TYR A 221 9.87 -6.07 0.20
N ASP A 222 10.28 -6.61 1.35
CA ASP A 222 11.54 -7.35 1.50
C ASP A 222 11.31 -8.83 1.15
N VAL A 223 11.20 -9.09 -0.16
CA VAL A 223 10.93 -10.44 -0.70
C VAL A 223 12.11 -11.37 -0.42
N ALA A 224 13.34 -10.84 -0.40
CA ALA A 224 14.53 -11.60 -0.04
C ALA A 224 14.45 -12.19 1.38
N ARG A 225 13.92 -11.42 2.35
CA ARG A 225 13.76 -11.86 3.75
C ARG A 225 12.32 -12.25 4.12
N GLN A 226 11.44 -12.39 3.13
CA GLN A 226 10.06 -12.85 3.28
C GLN A 226 9.26 -12.04 4.33
N ARG A 227 9.28 -10.71 4.22
CA ARG A 227 8.59 -9.81 5.15
C ARG A 227 8.12 -8.52 4.48
N ILE A 228 7.06 -7.92 5.01
CA ILE A 228 6.64 -6.56 4.68
C ILE A 228 6.98 -5.65 5.84
N GLY A 229 7.54 -4.49 5.54
CA GLY A 229 7.78 -3.42 6.50
C GLY A 229 6.87 -2.22 6.24
N TRP A 230 6.58 -1.45 7.28
CA TRP A 230 5.92 -0.16 7.13
C TRP A 230 6.36 0.85 8.18
N ALA A 231 6.32 2.13 7.81
CA ALA A 231 6.40 3.27 8.71
C ALA A 231 5.56 4.42 8.17
N ASN A 232 4.97 5.23 9.04
CA ASN A 232 4.35 6.50 8.63
C ASN A 232 5.44 7.41 8.05
N TYR A 233 5.17 8.01 6.90
CA TYR A 233 6.18 8.75 6.15
C TYR A 233 5.55 9.90 5.36
N ASP A 234 6.22 11.05 5.29
CA ASP A 234 5.84 12.10 4.35
C ASP A 234 6.32 11.72 2.95
N CYS A 235 5.41 11.24 2.10
CA CYS A 235 5.73 10.80 0.74
C CYS A 235 6.16 11.95 -0.20
N SER A 236 6.21 13.19 0.28
CA SER A 236 6.83 14.33 -0.43
C SER A 236 8.31 14.50 -0.10
N SER A 237 8.81 13.84 0.95
CA SER A 237 10.18 13.94 1.45
C SER A 237 11.12 12.96 0.73
N HIS A 238 12.42 13.30 0.68
CA HIS A 238 13.44 12.41 0.10
C HIS A 238 13.62 11.14 0.92
N VAL A 239 13.71 9.98 0.25
CA VAL A 239 13.96 8.69 0.90
C VAL A 239 15.44 8.33 0.84
N ASN A 240 16.01 7.98 2.00
CA ASN A 240 17.38 7.47 2.06
C ASN A 240 17.43 6.01 1.62
N VAL A 241 18.41 5.67 0.79
CA VAL A 241 18.58 4.31 0.24
C VAL A 241 19.99 3.79 0.51
N SER A 242 20.11 2.51 0.86
CA SER A 242 21.41 1.84 0.89
C SER A 242 21.72 1.28 -0.49
N ILE A 243 22.88 1.66 -1.03
CA ILE A 243 23.43 1.08 -2.27
C ILE A 243 24.49 0.07 -1.84
N PRO A 244 24.25 -1.26 -1.96
CA PRO A 244 25.28 -2.23 -1.67
C PRO A 244 26.42 -2.08 -2.69
N SER A 245 27.67 -2.18 -2.23
CA SER A 245 28.87 -2.00 -3.05
C SER A 245 28.94 -2.95 -4.26
N SER A 246 28.25 -4.09 -4.21
CA SER A 246 28.13 -5.05 -5.33
C SER A 246 27.25 -4.55 -6.49
N TYR A 247 26.41 -3.53 -6.26
CA TYR A 247 25.54 -2.91 -7.26
C TYR A 247 25.98 -1.48 -7.60
N ALA A 248 27.06 -1.00 -7.00
CA ALA A 248 27.63 0.30 -7.33
C ALA A 248 28.23 0.26 -8.74
N PRO A 249 28.01 1.29 -9.59
CA PRO A 249 28.63 1.33 -10.90
C PRO A 249 30.16 1.27 -10.76
N HIS A 250 30.81 0.39 -11.52
CA HIS A 250 32.27 0.32 -11.59
C HIS A 250 32.84 1.70 -11.96
N ARG A 251 33.50 2.36 -11.02
CA ARG A 251 34.31 3.57 -11.29
C ARG A 251 35.52 3.15 -12.12
N SER A 252 35.49 3.40 -13.43
CA SER A 252 36.72 3.48 -14.21
C SER A 252 37.40 4.82 -13.93
N GLU A 253 38.63 4.77 -13.42
CA GLU A 253 39.46 5.95 -13.19
C GLU A 253 39.87 6.60 -14.52
N SER A 254 39.45 7.84 -14.76
CA SER A 254 40.32 8.87 -15.35
C SER A 254 39.85 10.31 -15.04
N ARG A 255 40.72 11.02 -14.31
CA ARG A 255 40.93 12.47 -14.08
C ARG A 255 39.86 13.55 -14.41
N SER A 256 39.43 14.20 -13.32
CA SER A 256 39.38 15.67 -13.05
C SER A 256 38.15 16.50 -13.53
N PRO A 257 37.80 17.64 -12.90
CA PRO A 257 36.53 17.77 -12.19
C PRO A 257 35.62 18.86 -12.78
N SER A 258 34.42 18.47 -13.14
CA SER A 258 33.26 19.35 -13.23
C SER A 258 32.03 18.51 -12.94
N GLY A 259 31.08 19.09 -12.22
CA GLY A 259 29.90 18.42 -11.69
C GLY A 259 29.05 17.70 -12.74
N GLU A 260 28.11 16.93 -12.20
CA GLU A 260 27.06 16.19 -12.89
C GLU A 260 27.50 14.92 -13.64
N MET A 261 27.41 13.80 -12.93
CA MET A 261 27.17 12.51 -13.58
C MET A 261 25.92 11.90 -12.94
N VAL A 262 24.78 12.49 -13.30
CA VAL A 262 23.45 11.91 -13.09
C VAL A 262 23.26 10.81 -14.13
N LEU A 263 22.76 9.66 -13.65
CA LEU A 263 22.45 8.44 -14.38
C LEU A 263 21.68 8.72 -15.70
N SER A 264 22.39 8.82 -16.83
CA SER A 264 21.84 9.21 -18.13
C SER A 264 21.26 8.06 -18.96
N VAL A 265 20.68 7.04 -18.33
CA VAL A 265 20.08 5.89 -19.05
C VAL A 265 18.55 5.80 -18.92
N LEU A 266 17.90 6.72 -18.19
CA LEU A 266 16.44 6.77 -18.09
C LEU A 266 15.78 8.04 -18.67
N THR A 267 16.53 8.90 -19.36
CA THR A 267 16.05 10.23 -19.77
C THR A 267 15.08 10.27 -20.96
N ARG A 268 14.47 9.14 -21.37
CA ARG A 268 13.42 9.13 -22.42
C ARG A 268 12.24 8.19 -22.15
N ALA A 269 11.94 7.94 -20.88
CA ALA A 269 10.64 7.39 -20.51
C ALA A 269 10.13 8.12 -19.26
N PHE A 270 9.34 9.16 -19.47
CA PHE A 270 8.43 9.63 -18.43
C PHE A 270 7.38 8.54 -18.23
N VAL A 271 7.67 7.57 -17.37
CA VAL A 271 6.62 6.69 -16.83
C VAL A 271 5.95 7.51 -15.73
N VAL A 272 4.90 8.22 -16.10
CA VAL A 272 4.00 8.83 -15.11
C VAL A 272 3.26 7.68 -14.45
N MET A 273 3.75 7.29 -13.27
CA MET A 273 3.13 6.26 -12.44
C MET A 273 1.93 6.89 -11.74
N TYR A 274 0.76 6.87 -12.40
CA TYR A 274 -0.50 7.03 -11.69
C TYR A 274 -0.78 5.70 -10.98
N MET A 275 -0.46 5.62 -9.69
CA MET A 275 -1.17 4.69 -8.83
C MET A 275 -2.56 5.31 -8.60
N LEU A 276 -3.60 4.57 -8.99
CA LEU A 276 -4.98 5.03 -9.02
C LEU A 276 -5.46 5.33 -7.59
N ALA A 277 -5.63 6.63 -7.29
CA ALA A 277 -6.47 7.11 -6.20
C ALA A 277 -7.94 7.19 -6.65
#